data_AF-G7H1W3-F1
#
_entry.id   AF-G7H1W3-F1
#
_cell.length_a   1.000
_cell.length_b   1.000
_cell.length_c   1.000
_cell.angle_alpha   90.00
_cell.angle_beta   90.00
_cell.angle_gamma   90.00
#
_symmetry.space_group_name_H-M   'P 1'
#
loop_
_entity.id
_entity.type
_entity.pdbx_description
1 polymer ?
#
loop_
_entity_poly.entity_id
_entity_poly.type
_entity_poly.pdbx_seq_one_letter_code
_entity_poly.pdbx_strand_id
1 'polypeptide(L)'
;MPATAPNPSTTQPSDFPGSTNKSGEATAPVNAKTKRYLDALKRMNVTIMGDTDNTIALTMAQFVCDQRGKNGDPTSMKAFVVAAVGPGEKTVEQANIKADKVIRAAHENYC
;
A
#
# COMPACT_ATOMS: atom_id res chain seq x y z
N MET A 1 30.87 22.20 5.06
CA MET A 1 30.18 20.89 4.96
C MET A 1 29.71 20.75 3.52
N PRO A 2 29.98 19.65 2.78
CA PRO A 2 29.55 19.56 1.39
C PRO A 2 28.04 19.30 1.31
N ALA A 3 27.39 19.98 0.37
CA ALA A 3 25.95 19.88 0.11
C ALA A 3 25.59 18.51 -0.48
N THR A 4 24.67 17.80 0.16
CA THR A 4 24.01 16.60 -0.38
C THR A 4 22.95 17.03 -1.41
N ALA A 5 23.39 17.29 -2.64
CA ALA A 5 22.46 17.32 -3.77
C ALA A 5 21.90 15.91 -4.00
N PRO A 6 20.62 15.75 -4.39
CA PRO A 6 20.07 14.43 -4.72
C PRO A 6 20.78 13.86 -5.94
N ASN A 7 21.43 12.71 -5.80
CA ASN A 7 21.95 11.95 -6.95
C ASN A 7 20.74 11.36 -7.72
N PRO A 8 20.54 11.70 -9.00
CA PRO A 8 19.38 11.21 -9.77
C PRO A 8 19.47 9.73 -10.18
N SER A 9 20.48 9.01 -9.70
CA SER A 9 20.82 7.65 -10.14
C SER A 9 20.73 6.61 -9.03
N THR A 10 19.70 6.68 -8.18
CA THR A 10 19.37 5.57 -7.29
C THR A 10 18.43 4.63 -8.04
N THR A 11 19.00 3.76 -8.87
CA THR A 11 18.25 2.67 -9.49
C THR A 11 17.86 1.69 -8.38
N GLN A 12 16.56 1.44 -8.23
CA GLN A 12 16.04 0.47 -7.27
C GLN A 12 16.67 -0.91 -7.53
N PRO A 13 17.11 -1.64 -6.48
CA PRO A 13 17.62 -3.00 -6.65
C PRO A 13 16.59 -3.90 -7.32
N SER A 14 17.03 -4.72 -8.27
CA SER A 14 16.18 -5.63 -9.04
C SER A 14 15.41 -6.64 -8.18
N ASP A 15 15.85 -6.86 -6.94
CA ASP A 15 15.27 -7.79 -5.97
C ASP A 15 14.34 -7.10 -4.95
N PHE A 16 14.12 -5.79 -5.08
CA PHE A 16 13.20 -5.08 -4.18
C PHE A 16 11.77 -5.58 -4.44
N PRO A 17 10.99 -5.99 -3.43
CA PRO A 17 9.59 -6.34 -3.63
C PRO A 17 8.83 -5.13 -4.22
N GLY A 18 8.55 -5.16 -5.52
CA GLY A 18 8.01 -4.04 -6.31
C GLY A 18 8.87 -3.55 -7.49
N SER A 19 10.06 -4.12 -7.72
CA SER A 19 11.01 -3.73 -8.79
C SER A 19 10.70 -4.32 -10.18
N THR A 20 9.63 -5.09 -10.34
CA THR A 20 9.24 -5.57 -11.66
C THR A 20 8.63 -4.41 -12.44
N ASN A 21 9.39 -3.94 -13.44
CA ASN A 21 8.86 -3.30 -14.63
C ASN A 21 7.70 -4.14 -15.18
N LYS A 22 6.48 -3.87 -14.71
CA LYS A 22 5.24 -4.26 -15.36
C LYS A 22 4.46 -3.01 -15.68
N SER A 23 5.02 -2.25 -16.61
CA SER A 23 4.23 -1.55 -17.63
C SER A 23 3.41 -2.61 -18.38
N GLY A 24 2.32 -3.09 -17.78
CA GLY A 24 1.52 -4.18 -18.34
C GLY A 24 0.81 -5.10 -17.36
N GLU A 25 0.83 -4.87 -16.03
CA GLU A 25 -0.15 -5.57 -15.20
C GLU A 25 -1.50 -4.88 -15.36
N ALA A 26 -2.38 -5.58 -16.07
CA ALA A 26 -3.67 -5.12 -16.55
C ALA A 26 -4.33 -4.17 -15.57
N THR A 27 -4.87 -3.07 -16.11
CA THR A 27 -6.05 -2.40 -15.56
C THR A 27 -7.15 -3.47 -15.45
N ALA A 28 -7.04 -4.34 -14.45
CA ALA A 28 -8.05 -5.33 -14.14
C ALA A 28 -9.30 -4.50 -13.90
N PRO A 29 -10.41 -4.78 -14.60
CA PRO A 29 -11.63 -4.00 -14.41
C PRO A 29 -11.92 -3.97 -12.92
N VAL A 30 -12.15 -2.77 -12.39
CA VAL A 30 -12.38 -2.47 -10.98
C VAL A 30 -13.38 -3.49 -10.43
N ASN A 31 -12.87 -4.57 -9.84
CA ASN A 31 -13.69 -5.74 -9.54
C ASN A 31 -14.65 -5.35 -8.41
N ALA A 32 -15.78 -6.05 -8.25
CA ALA A 32 -16.73 -5.78 -7.17
C ALA A 32 -16.04 -5.74 -5.79
N LYS A 33 -15.01 -6.57 -5.60
CA LYS A 33 -14.12 -6.56 -4.42
C LYS A 33 -13.32 -5.26 -4.27
N THR A 34 -12.69 -4.80 -5.35
CA THR A 34 -11.98 -3.50 -5.39
C THR A 34 -12.91 -2.37 -4.97
N LYS A 35 -14.11 -2.30 -5.55
CA LYS A 35 -15.06 -1.23 -5.25
C LYS A 35 -15.49 -1.27 -3.78
N ARG A 36 -15.72 -2.45 -3.20
CA ARG A 36 -16.03 -2.60 -1.76
C ARG A 36 -14.88 -2.14 -0.87
N TYR A 37 -13.66 -2.51 -1.21
CA TYR A 37 -12.47 -2.10 -0.47
C TYR A 37 -12.26 -0.58 -0.52
N LEU A 38 -12.34 0.04 -1.70
CA LEU A 38 -12.23 1.50 -1.83
C LEU A 38 -13.37 2.23 -1.11
N ASP A 39 -14.59 1.69 -1.14
CA ASP A 39 -15.72 2.25 -0.40
C ASP A 39 -15.49 2.15 1.12
N ALA A 40 -14.96 1.03 1.61
CA ALA A 40 -14.59 0.85 3.01
C ALA A 40 -13.52 1.85 3.44
N LEU A 41 -12.45 2.02 2.65
CA LEU A 41 -11.40 3.02 2.92
C LEU A 41 -11.99 4.44 3.02
N LYS A 42 -12.88 4.81 2.09
CA LYS A 42 -13.59 6.10 2.12
C LYS A 42 -14.44 6.26 3.37
N ARG A 43 -15.21 5.24 3.77
CA ARG A 43 -16.02 5.25 5.01
C ARG A 43 -15.17 5.41 6.27
N MET A 44 -13.96 4.84 6.27
CA MET A 44 -13.03 4.94 7.39
C MET A 44 -12.16 6.21 7.36
N ASN A 45 -12.40 7.10 6.39
CA ASN A 45 -11.64 8.32 6.16
C ASN A 45 -10.14 8.06 5.98
N VAL A 46 -9.82 6.95 5.29
CA VAL A 46 -8.43 6.56 5.01
C VAL A 46 -8.07 7.06 3.62
N THR A 47 -7.23 8.09 3.59
CA THR A 47 -6.69 8.66 2.34
C THR A 47 -5.21 8.30 2.23
N ILE A 48 -4.80 7.71 1.11
CA ILE A 48 -3.39 7.42 0.84
C ILE A 48 -2.83 8.58 0.03
N MET A 49 -1.80 9.24 0.55
CA MET A 49 -1.23 10.42 -0.10
C MET A 49 -0.50 9.99 -1.37
N GLY A 50 -0.82 10.63 -2.50
CA GLY A 50 -0.27 10.26 -3.81
C GLY A 50 -1.03 9.14 -4.53
N ASP A 51 -2.13 8.63 -3.95
CA ASP A 51 -2.96 7.60 -4.56
C ASP A 51 -4.17 8.19 -5.32
N THR A 52 -3.91 8.91 -6.40
CA THR A 52 -4.96 9.54 -7.23
C THR A 52 -5.80 8.51 -7.98
N ASP A 53 -5.17 7.41 -8.39
CA ASP A 53 -5.74 6.39 -9.26
C ASP A 53 -6.22 5.15 -8.49
N ASN A 54 -6.10 5.15 -7.15
CA ASN A 54 -6.39 4.03 -6.24
C ASN A 54 -5.47 2.81 -6.42
N THR A 55 -4.40 2.94 -7.21
CA THR A 55 -3.43 1.88 -7.48
C THR A 55 -2.67 1.48 -6.23
N ILE A 56 -2.30 2.43 -5.36
CA ILE A 56 -1.54 2.13 -4.14
C ILE A 56 -2.44 1.37 -3.15
N ALA A 57 -3.67 1.87 -2.93
CA ALA A 57 -4.66 1.20 -2.10
C ALA A 57 -4.89 -0.25 -2.58
N LEU A 58 -5.00 -0.44 -3.89
CA LEU A 58 -5.23 -1.74 -4.52
C LEU A 58 -4.06 -2.70 -4.35
N THR A 59 -2.84 -2.24 -4.60
CA THR A 59 -1.62 -3.03 -4.42
C THR A 59 -1.48 -3.47 -2.96
N MET A 60 -1.78 -2.59 -2.00
CA MET A 60 -1.80 -2.95 -0.58
C MET A 60 -2.84 -4.02 -0.26
N ALA A 61 -4.06 -3.91 -0.82
CA ALA A 61 -5.10 -4.90 -0.61
C ALA A 61 -4.72 -6.27 -1.17
N GLN A 62 -4.17 -6.30 -2.39
CA GLN A 62 -3.64 -7.52 -3.01
C GLN A 62 -2.53 -8.14 -2.17
N PHE A 63 -1.58 -7.32 -1.73
CA PHE A 63 -0.47 -7.76 -0.90
C PHE A 63 -0.95 -8.36 0.43
N VAL A 64 -1.88 -7.70 1.13
CA VAL A 64 -2.45 -8.22 2.38
C VAL A 64 -3.12 -9.58 2.19
N CYS A 65 -3.87 -9.76 1.10
CA CYS A 65 -4.53 -11.03 0.83
C CYS A 65 -3.59 -12.14 0.38
N ASP A 66 -2.57 -11.80 -0.41
CA ASP A 66 -1.52 -12.75 -0.81
C ASP A 66 -0.70 -13.21 0.41
N GLN A 67 -0.29 -12.27 1.28
CA GLN A 67 0.41 -12.57 2.53
C GLN A 67 -0.46 -13.43 3.45
N ARG A 68 -1.76 -13.16 3.56
CA ARG A 68 -2.68 -14.02 4.32
C ARG A 68 -2.69 -15.45 3.78
N GLY A 69 -2.79 -15.62 2.46
CA GLY A 69 -2.82 -16.94 1.82
C GLY A 69 -1.53 -17.74 2.01
N LYS A 70 -0.39 -17.05 2.17
CA LYS A 70 0.94 -17.64 2.33
C LYS A 70 1.41 -17.78 3.78
N ASN A 71 0.55 -17.49 4.77
CA ASN A 71 0.96 -17.35 6.18
C ASN A 71 2.14 -16.38 6.36
N GLY A 72 2.11 -15.28 5.62
CA GLY A 72 3.09 -14.21 5.65
C GLY A 72 3.22 -13.58 7.03
N ASP A 73 4.42 -13.04 7.31
CA ASP A 73 4.69 -12.39 8.58
C ASP A 73 3.84 -11.12 8.73
N PRO A 74 2.96 -11.05 9.75
CA PRO A 74 2.05 -9.92 9.93
C PRO A 74 2.80 -8.61 10.25
N THR A 75 4.02 -8.71 10.80
CA THR A 75 4.86 -7.55 11.10
C THR A 75 5.35 -6.88 9.83
N SER A 76 5.86 -7.67 8.88
CA SER A 76 6.30 -7.23 7.56
C SER A 76 5.14 -6.67 6.74
N MET A 77 3.97 -7.31 6.84
CA MET A 77 2.76 -6.80 6.20
C MET A 77 2.35 -5.44 6.75
N LYS A 78 2.31 -5.30 8.08
CA LYS A 78 2.00 -4.04 8.74
C LYS A 78 3.01 -2.95 8.40
N ALA A 79 4.31 -3.25 8.42
CA ALA A 79 5.35 -2.30 8.08
C ALA A 79 5.19 -1.74 6.66
N PHE A 80 4.88 -2.60 5.68
CA PHE A 80 4.61 -2.17 4.30
C PHE A 80 3.41 -1.22 4.22
N VAL A 81 2.32 -1.56 4.88
CA VAL A 81 1.10 -0.75 4.88
C VAL A 81 1.33 0.59 5.60
N VAL A 82 2.02 0.58 6.74
CA VAL A 82 2.41 1.79 7.49
C VAL A 82 3.26 2.71 6.63
N ALA A 83 4.23 2.18 5.88
CA ALA A 83 5.07 2.96 4.98
C ALA A 83 4.25 3.66 3.89
N ALA A 84 3.19 3.01 3.38
CA ALA A 84 2.33 3.58 2.35
C ALA A 84 1.32 4.62 2.89
N VAL A 85 0.80 4.46 4.11
CA VAL A 85 -0.17 5.41 4.70
C VAL A 85 0.48 6.50 5.55
N GLY A 86 1.76 6.34 5.89
CA GLY A 86 2.53 7.29 6.70
C GLY A 86 2.67 8.68 6.09
N PRO A 87 2.87 8.84 4.76
CA PRO A 87 2.85 10.14 4.12
C PRO A 87 1.52 10.86 4.39
N GLY A 88 1.61 12.04 5.04
CA GLY A 88 0.45 12.86 5.42
C GLY A 88 0.00 12.71 6.88
N GLU A 89 0.52 11.74 7.63
CA GLU A 89 0.26 11.59 9.06
C GLU A 89 1.28 12.37 9.91
N LYS A 90 0.82 12.92 11.04
CA LYS A 90 1.68 13.74 11.92
C LYS A 90 2.53 12.90 12.86
N THR A 91 2.11 11.66 13.13
CA THR A 91 2.81 10.74 14.03
C THR A 91 2.83 9.32 13.48
N VAL A 92 3.85 8.55 13.89
CA VAL A 92 3.97 7.11 13.59
C VAL A 92 2.77 6.34 14.14
N GLU A 93 2.21 6.78 15.26
CA GLU A 93 1.05 6.15 15.89
C GLU A 93 -0.23 6.32 15.04
N GLN A 94 -0.44 7.51 14.47
CA GLN A 94 -1.54 7.74 13.51
C GLN A 94 -1.37 6.89 12.24
N ALA A 95 -0.15 6.79 11.71
CA ALA A 95 0.15 5.92 10.59
C ALA A 95 -0.14 4.45 10.89
N ASN A 96 0.20 3.97 12.09
CA ASN A 96 -0.12 2.60 12.54
C ASN A 96 -1.63 2.35 12.63
N ILE A 97 -2.39 3.25 13.25
CA ILE A 97 -3.84 3.13 13.35
C ILE A 97 -4.48 3.10 11.96
N LYS A 98 -3.99 3.94 11.05
CA LYS A 98 -4.47 4.00 9.67
C LYS A 98 -4.11 2.73 8.90
N ALA A 99 -2.91 2.20 9.11
CA ALA A 99 -2.49 0.95 8.49
C ALA A 99 -3.34 -0.23 8.98
N ASP A 100 -3.63 -0.31 10.28
CA ASP A 100 -4.52 -1.34 10.83
C ASP A 100 -5.92 -1.27 10.20
N LYS A 101 -6.45 -0.06 9.96
CA LYS A 101 -7.71 0.13 9.23
C LYS A 101 -7.62 -0.39 7.79
N VAL A 102 -6.54 -0.09 7.07
CA VAL A 102 -6.33 -0.57 5.69
C VAL A 102 -6.28 -2.10 5.65
N ILE A 103 -5.47 -2.70 6.52
CA ILE A 103 -5.31 -4.16 6.63
C ILE A 103 -6.67 -4.82 6.90
N ARG A 104 -7.42 -4.31 7.88
CA ARG A 104 -8.76 -4.82 8.19
C ARG A 104 -9.72 -4.67 7.00
N ALA A 105 -9.70 -3.52 6.34
CA ALA A 105 -10.54 -3.28 5.16
C ALA A 105 -10.24 -4.28 4.04
N ALA A 106 -8.96 -4.55 3.79
CA ALA A 106 -8.52 -5.51 2.80
C ALA A 106 -8.98 -6.93 3.17
N HIS A 107 -8.82 -7.32 4.44
CA HIS A 107 -9.30 -8.62 4.92
C HIS A 107 -10.81 -8.82 4.78
N GLU A 108 -11.61 -7.81 5.10
CA GLU A 108 -13.08 -7.92 5.12
C GLU A 108 -13.71 -7.74 3.73
N ASN A 109 -13.10 -6.93 2.87
CA ASN A 109 -13.73 -6.49 1.62
C ASN A 109 -13.00 -6.96 0.35
N TYR A 110 -11.74 -7.39 0.46
CA TYR A 110 -10.89 -7.70 -0.69
C TYR A 110 -10.44 -9.17 -0.80
N CYS A 111 -10.16 -9.90 0.29
CA CYS A 111 -9.55 -11.25 0.25
C CYS A 111 -10.47 -12.40 -0.24
#